data_AF-A0A3M1QEU5-F1
#
_entry.id   AF-A0A3M1QEU5-F1
#
_cell.length_a   1.000
_cell.length_b   1.000
_cell.length_c   1.000
_cell.angle_alpha   90.00
_cell.angle_beta   90.00
_cell.angle_gamma   90.00
#
_symmetry.space_group_name_H-M   'P 1'
#
loop_
_entity.id
_entity.type
_entity.pdbx_description
1 polymer ?
#
loop_
_entity_poly.entity_id
_entity_poly.type
_entity_poly.pdbx_seq_one_letter_code
_entity_poly.pdbx_strand_id
1 'polypeptide(L)'
;MSAQEKVTITDKTPLSTLTVGDLKAIVREIVEDSIERAILEIQQQLPDPDEGLEFKPEFAEQLRQFLKERPEGRPAEDVMRELGLSDEVE
;
A
#
# COMPACT_ATOMS: atom_id res chain seq x y z
N MET A 1 32.59 -21.57 4.51
CA MET A 1 31.57 -20.52 4.41
C MET A 1 30.54 -20.83 5.48
N SER A 2 30.63 -20.18 6.64
CA SER A 2 29.71 -20.47 7.74
C SER A 2 28.37 -19.82 7.42
N ALA A 3 27.33 -20.65 7.32
CA ALA A 3 25.95 -20.20 7.24
C ALA A 3 25.68 -19.31 8.46
N GLN A 4 25.33 -18.05 8.23
CA GLN A 4 24.74 -17.23 9.29
C GLN A 4 23.37 -17.83 9.58
N GLU A 5 23.27 -18.52 10.70
CA GLU A 5 22.03 -19.02 11.25
C GLU A 5 21.11 -17.81 11.46
N LYS A 6 20.03 -17.73 10.66
CA LYS A 6 18.99 -16.71 10.85
C LYS A 6 18.34 -16.99 12.19
N VAL A 7 18.76 -16.28 13.22
CA VAL A 7 18.12 -16.32 14.54
C VAL A 7 16.75 -15.65 14.39
N THR A 8 15.68 -16.41 14.53
CA THR A 8 14.32 -15.88 14.55
C THR A 8 14.10 -15.19 15.90
N ILE A 9 14.12 -13.85 15.91
CA ILE A 9 13.88 -13.04 17.10
C ILE A 9 12.37 -12.84 17.25
N THR A 10 11.86 -13.03 18.46
CA THR A 10 10.43 -12.88 18.78
C THR A 10 10.29 -12.06 20.08
N ASP A 11 9.07 -11.67 20.42
CA ASP A 11 8.77 -10.95 21.67
C ASP A 11 9.19 -11.70 22.95
N LYS A 12 9.40 -13.02 22.84
CA LYS A 12 9.83 -13.88 23.95
C LYS A 12 11.34 -14.04 24.04
N THR A 13 12.09 -13.52 23.07
CA THR A 13 13.55 -13.62 23.06
C THR A 13 14.13 -12.72 24.16
N PRO A 14 14.88 -13.27 25.13
CA PRO A 14 15.45 -12.46 26.21
C PRO A 14 16.46 -11.45 25.66
N LEU A 15 16.39 -10.20 26.12
CA LEU A 15 17.37 -9.16 25.76
C LEU A 15 18.83 -9.56 26.05
N SER A 16 19.04 -10.36 27.09
CA SER A 16 20.37 -10.85 27.49
C SER A 16 21.01 -11.80 26.48
N THR A 17 20.24 -12.36 25.54
CA THR A 17 20.75 -13.26 24.50
C THR A 17 21.02 -12.54 23.18
N LEU A 18 20.71 -11.24 23.09
CA LEU A 18 20.89 -10.45 21.87
C LEU A 18 22.24 -9.73 21.88
N THR A 19 22.90 -9.72 20.73
CA THR A 19 24.07 -8.89 20.51
C THR A 19 23.67 -7.45 20.16
N VAL A 20 24.63 -6.53 20.23
CA VAL A 20 24.45 -5.16 19.72
C VAL A 20 24.11 -5.14 18.22
N GLY A 21 24.58 -6.15 17.46
CA GLY A 21 24.23 -6.31 16.05
C GLY A 21 22.76 -6.62 15.85
N ASP A 22 22.23 -7.55 16.64
CA ASP A 22 20.82 -7.95 16.58
C ASP A 22 19.90 -6.78 16.96
N LEU A 23 20.27 -6.02 18.00
CA LEU A 23 19.53 -4.83 18.41
C LEU A 23 19.51 -3.75 17.31
N LYS A 24 20.64 -3.53 16.61
CA LYS A 24 20.70 -2.59 15.49
C LYS A 24 19.84 -3.06 14.30
N ALA A 25 19.76 -4.37 14.07
CA ALA A 25 18.90 -4.93 13.03
C ALA A 25 17.42 -4.69 13.35
N ILE A 26 16.99 -4.98 14.58
CA ILE A 26 15.62 -4.73 15.05
C ILE A 26 15.26 -3.25 14.93
N VAL A 27 16.14 -2.35 15.41
CA VAL A 27 15.89 -0.91 15.33
C VAL A 27 15.79 -0.45 13.88
N ARG A 28 16.64 -0.97 12.99
CA ARG A 28 16.58 -0.64 11.57
C ARG A 28 15.24 -1.04 10.96
N GLU A 29 14.80 -2.27 11.19
CA GLU A 29 13.52 -2.80 10.69
C GLU A 29 12.34 -1.95 11.17
N ILE A 30 12.26 -1.64 12.46
CA ILE A 30 11.20 -0.79 13.03
C ILE A 30 11.21 0.61 12.40
N VAL A 31 12.40 1.18 12.18
CA VAL A 31 12.54 2.52 11.56
C VAL A 31 12.12 2.48 10.10
N GLU A 32 12.50 1.45 9.34
CA GLU A 32 12.11 1.27 7.94
C GLU A 32 10.57 1.16 7.83
N ASP A 33 9.94 0.30 8.63
CA ASP A 33 8.47 0.17 8.70
C ASP A 33 7.78 1.49 9.07
N SER A 34 8.34 2.22 10.05
CA SER A 34 7.77 3.49 10.52
C SER A 34 7.86 4.57 9.44
N ILE A 35 8.97 4.61 8.70
CA ILE A 35 9.17 5.54 7.57
C ILE A 35 8.20 5.20 6.44
N GLU A 36 8.03 3.92 6.10
CA GLU A 36 7.11 3.51 5.04
C GLU A 36 5.66 3.90 5.36
N ARG A 37 5.21 3.67 6.59
CA ARG A 37 3.89 4.11 7.06
C ARG A 37 3.75 5.64 7.00
N ALA A 38 4.74 6.37 7.47
CA ALA A 38 4.71 7.84 7.43
C ALA A 38 4.66 8.37 5.99
N ILE A 39 5.39 7.76 5.06
CA ILE A 39 5.33 8.13 3.64
C ILE A 39 3.94 7.87 3.08
N LEU A 40 3.33 6.73 3.39
CA LEU A 40 2.00 6.37 2.92
C LEU A 40 0.93 7.33 3.46
N GLU A 41 1.01 7.69 4.75
CA GLU A 41 0.14 8.70 5.36
C GLU A 41 0.30 10.07 4.69
N ILE A 42 1.54 10.50 4.43
CA ILE A 42 1.81 11.76 3.73
C ILE A 42 1.21 11.73 2.32
N GLN A 43 1.37 10.62 1.58
CA GLN A 43 0.81 10.49 0.23
C GLN A 43 -0.72 10.55 0.23
N GLN A 44 -1.38 9.98 1.24
CA GLN A 44 -2.84 10.07 1.38
C GLN A 44 -3.33 11.48 1.78
N GLN A 45 -2.46 12.30 2.36
CA GLN A 45 -2.75 13.69 2.72
C GLN A 45 -2.39 14.68 1.61
N LEU A 46 -1.76 14.22 0.52
CA LEU A 46 -1.53 15.09 -0.62
C LEU A 46 -2.89 15.44 -1.26
N PRO A 47 -3.14 16.73 -1.55
CA PRO A 47 -4.33 17.13 -2.27
C PRO A 47 -4.36 16.41 -3.63
N ASP A 48 -5.56 16.09 -4.10
CA ASP A 48 -5.73 15.46 -5.40
C ASP A 48 -5.05 16.33 -6.46
N PRO A 49 -4.03 15.82 -7.17
CA PRO A 49 -3.31 16.61 -8.17
C PRO A 49 -4.21 17.08 -9.30
N ASP A 50 -5.35 16.42 -9.49
CA ASP A 50 -6.35 16.74 -10.51
C ASP A 50 -7.52 17.59 -9.95
N GLU A 51 -7.45 18.03 -8.68
CA GLU A 51 -8.50 18.84 -8.06
C GLU A 51 -8.75 20.14 -8.85
N GLY A 52 -10.00 20.33 -9.28
CA GLY A 52 -10.41 21.51 -10.04
C GLY A 52 -10.00 21.50 -11.52
N LEU A 53 -9.39 20.42 -12.02
CA LEU A 53 -9.15 20.23 -13.45
C LEU A 53 -10.41 19.70 -14.16
N GLU A 54 -10.57 20.09 -15.42
CA GLU A 54 -11.61 19.56 -16.29
C GLU A 54 -11.05 18.47 -17.22
N PHE A 55 -11.87 17.48 -17.54
CA PHE A 55 -11.54 16.52 -18.58
C PHE A 55 -11.33 17.22 -19.92
N LYS A 56 -10.37 16.71 -20.70
CA LYS A 56 -10.23 17.13 -22.10
C LYS A 56 -11.54 16.86 -22.87
N PRO A 57 -11.94 17.75 -23.80
CA PRO A 57 -13.22 17.64 -24.49
C PRO A 57 -13.47 16.28 -25.13
N GLU A 58 -12.44 15.70 -25.77
CA GLU A 58 -12.51 14.39 -26.42
C GLU A 58 -12.78 13.25 -25.43
N PHE A 59 -12.19 13.31 -24.23
CA PHE A 59 -12.40 12.32 -23.18
C PHE A 59 -13.78 12.46 -22.54
N ALA A 60 -14.21 13.70 -22.31
CA ALA A 60 -15.55 13.98 -21.79
C ALA A 60 -16.64 13.47 -22.75
N GLU A 61 -16.45 13.63 -24.06
CA GLU A 61 -17.39 13.13 -25.07
C GLU A 61 -17.45 11.60 -25.10
N GLN A 62 -16.30 10.93 -25.05
CA GLN A 62 -16.21 9.48 -24.95
C GLN A 62 -16.90 8.94 -23.69
N LEU A 63 -16.69 9.57 -22.53
CA LEU A 63 -17.36 9.20 -21.28
C LEU A 63 -18.88 9.35 -21.38
N ARG A 64 -19.36 10.47 -21.94
CA ARG A 64 -20.79 10.69 -22.14
C ARG A 64 -21.39 9.64 -23.08
N GLN A 65 -20.67 9.24 -24.13
CA GLN A 65 -21.12 8.19 -25.03
C GLN A 65 -21.17 6.84 -24.33
N PHE A 66 -20.12 6.50 -23.58
CA PHE A 66 -20.06 5.26 -22.81
C PHE A 66 -21.22 5.15 -21.80
N LEU A 67 -21.52 6.23 -21.06
CA LEU A 67 -22.64 6.27 -20.11
C LEU A 67 -24.01 6.18 -20.79
N LYS A 68 -24.16 6.61 -22.05
CA LYS A 68 -25.40 6.41 -22.82
C LYS A 68 -25.57 4.96 -23.25
N GLU A 69 -24.48 4.29 -23.63
CA GLU A 69 -24.48 2.90 -24.09
C GLU A 69 -24.59 1.91 -22.93
N ARG A 70 -24.04 2.27 -21.76
CA ARG A 70 -24.06 1.49 -20.52
C ARG A 70 -24.46 2.39 -19.35
N PRO A 71 -25.77 2.68 -19.19
CA PRO A 71 -26.27 3.57 -18.15
C PRO A 71 -26.14 2.96 -16.75
N GLU A 72 -26.12 1.62 -16.67
CA GLU A 72 -25.92 0.90 -15.41
C GLU A 72 -24.42 0.70 -15.19
N GLY A 73 -23.88 1.43 -14.22
CA GLY A 73 -22.55 1.15 -13.68
C GLY A 73 -22.53 -0.20 -12.96
N ARG A 74 -21.32 -0.72 -12.72
CA ARG A 74 -21.13 -1.89 -11.87
C ARG A 74 -20.79 -1.42 -10.46
N PRO A 75 -21.20 -2.18 -9.41
CA PRO A 75 -20.71 -1.96 -8.06
C PRO A 75 -19.17 -1.96 -8.05
N ALA A 76 -18.58 -1.04 -7.30
CA ALA A 76 -17.13 -0.90 -7.25
C ALA A 76 -16.47 -2.18 -6.70
N GLU A 77 -17.12 -2.84 -5.75
CA GLU A 77 -16.68 -4.09 -5.13
C GLU A 77 -16.53 -5.22 -6.15
N ASP A 78 -17.45 -5.31 -7.11
CA ASP A 78 -17.40 -6.33 -8.17
C ASP A 78 -16.27 -6.07 -9.16
N VAL A 79 -15.96 -4.80 -9.42
CA VAL A 79 -14.81 -4.40 -10.25
C VAL A 79 -13.49 -4.69 -9.53
N MET A 80 -13.41 -4.37 -8.23
CA MET A 80 -12.22 -4.65 -7.42
C MET A 80 -11.93 -6.14 -7.32
N ARG A 81 -12.97 -6.99 -7.13
CA ARG A 81 -12.82 -8.45 -7.11
C ARG A 81 -12.32 -9.00 -8.44
N GLU A 82 -12.86 -8.51 -9.56
CA GLU A 82 -12.41 -8.92 -10.91
C GLU A 82 -10.95 -8.55 -11.18
N LEU A 83 -10.51 -7.39 -10.68
CA LEU A 83 -9.14 -6.90 -10.86
C LEU A 83 -8.14 -7.44 -9.83
N GLY A 84 -8.59 -8.24 -8.86
CA GLY A 84 -7.74 -8.76 -7.78
C GLY A 84 -7.26 -7.66 -6.82
N LEU A 85 -8.02 -6.57 -6.70
CA LEU A 85 -7.74 -5.42 -5.83
C LEU A 85 -8.55 -5.43 -4.53
N SER A 86 -9.40 -6.44 -4.34
CA SER A 86 -10.11 -6.65 -3.08
C SER A 86 -9.15 -7.22 -2.06
N ASP A 87 -8.96 -6.53 -0.93
CA ASP A 87 -8.31 -7.04 0.27
C ASP A 87 -9.18 -8.16 0.89
N GLU A 88 -9.24 -9.32 0.25
CA GLU A 88 -9.53 -10.55 0.96
C GLU A 88 -8.27 -10.91 1.74
N VAL A 89 -8.16 -10.29 2.92
CA VAL A 89 -7.23 -10.68 3.98
C VAL A 89 -7.61 -12.11 4.37
N GLU A 90 -6.81 -13.07 3.92
CA GLU A 90 -6.80 -14.45 4.44
C GLU A 90 -5.99 -14.52 5.75
#